data_AF-A0A7S2Z062-F1
#
_entry.id   AF-A0A7S2Z062-F1
#
_cell.length_a   1.000
_cell.length_b   1.000
_cell.length_c   1.000
_cell.angle_alpha   90.00
_cell.angle_beta   90.00
_cell.angle_gamma   90.00
#
_symmetry.space_group_name_H-M   'P 1'
#
loop_
_entity.id
_entity.type
_entity.pdbx_description
1 polymer ?
#
loop_
_entity_poly.entity_id
_entity_poly.type
_entity_poly.pdbx_seq_one_letter_code
_entity_poly.pdbx_strand_id
1 'polypeptide(L)'
;EEQTQGKSRQWRKKLKKVNQQIVLLEEAHQKLSEVYPQGEDAESRWIMTVLGYWLKLVLGFVTTVTSFLLIVHVILYIIIAPPQAEFLNKIFVDLDGVFPLFGVASFAIFCFYMVAITVKGCAKFGLNLLVIDVHPMKPNGTLMSSFLFNVALILLSTQAVIQFCAQAFAVYAEATEVQNIFGNKIENLWGLSYLYHENVFIYAFLGVVGMATLSYLPGASCVVRK
;
A
#
# COMPACT_ATOMS: atom_id res chain seq x y z
N GLU A 1 -31.22 -37.72 17.71
CA GLU A 1 -31.53 -36.29 17.53
C GLU A 1 -31.25 -35.57 18.84
N GLU A 2 -30.02 -35.09 19.04
CA GLU A 2 -29.68 -34.30 20.21
C GLU A 2 -30.02 -32.83 19.95
N GLN A 3 -30.98 -32.34 20.73
CA GLN A 3 -31.51 -31.00 20.67
C GLN A 3 -30.40 -29.98 20.96
N THR A 4 -30.06 -29.15 19.98
CA THR A 4 -29.33 -27.90 20.18
C THR A 4 -30.18 -26.93 21.00
N GLN A 5 -30.26 -27.17 22.31
CA GLN A 5 -30.81 -26.24 23.28
C GLN A 5 -30.08 -24.90 23.18
N GLY A 6 -30.85 -23.82 23.22
CA GLY A 6 -30.45 -22.45 22.90
C GLY A 6 -29.12 -22.03 23.51
N LYS A 7 -28.06 -22.02 22.69
CA LYS A 7 -26.77 -21.44 23.02
C LYS A 7 -26.95 -19.95 23.33
N SER A 8 -27.06 -19.63 24.62
CA SER A 8 -27.18 -18.28 25.19
C SER A 8 -26.21 -17.30 24.53
N ARG A 9 -26.63 -16.03 24.39
CA ARG A 9 -25.79 -14.93 23.86
C ARG A 9 -24.45 -14.83 24.61
N GLN A 10 -24.42 -15.23 25.89
CA GLN A 10 -23.21 -15.30 26.70
C GLN A 10 -22.24 -16.42 26.24
N TRP A 11 -22.76 -17.58 25.85
CA TRP A 11 -21.97 -18.69 25.30
C TRP A 11 -21.29 -18.30 23.99
N ARG A 12 -22.02 -17.63 23.08
CA ARG A 12 -21.46 -17.12 21.81
C ARG A 12 -20.33 -16.10 22.06
N LYS A 13 -20.48 -15.21 23.04
CA LYS A 13 -19.43 -14.26 23.44
C LYS A 13 -18.19 -14.98 24.01
N LYS A 14 -18.37 -15.99 24.86
CA LYS A 14 -17.26 -16.80 25.39
C LYS A 14 -16.54 -17.58 24.29
N LEU A 15 -17.28 -18.22 23.38
CA LEU A 15 -16.71 -18.94 22.24
C LEU A 15 -15.87 -18.04 21.33
N LYS A 16 -16.37 -16.82 21.04
CA LYS A 16 -15.64 -15.84 20.23
C LYS A 16 -14.32 -15.41 20.89
N LYS A 17 -14.31 -15.23 22.22
CA LYS A 17 -13.09 -14.94 22.98
C LYS A 17 -12.09 -16.10 22.92
N VAL A 18 -12.56 -17.34 23.07
CA VAL A 18 -11.71 -18.54 22.97
C VAL A 18 -11.09 -18.65 21.57
N ASN A 19 -11.88 -18.48 20.50
CA ASN A 19 -11.34 -18.49 19.13
C ASN A 19 -10.32 -17.38 18.90
N GLN A 20 -10.55 -16.17 19.43
CA GLN A 20 -9.56 -15.09 19.36
C GLN A 20 -8.26 -15.46 20.08
N GLN A 21 -8.34 -16.08 21.25
CA GLN A 21 -7.16 -16.54 21.99
C GLN A 21 -6.40 -17.64 21.24
N ILE A 22 -7.09 -18.60 20.61
CA ILE A 22 -6.47 -19.64 19.79
C ILE A 22 -5.69 -19.02 18.63
N VAL A 23 -6.29 -18.07 17.90
CA VAL A 23 -5.61 -17.38 16.78
C VAL A 23 -4.36 -16.63 17.26
N LEU A 24 -4.43 -15.96 18.42
CA LEU A 24 -3.27 -15.28 19.00
C LEU A 24 -2.16 -16.26 19.42
N LEU A 25 -2.53 -17.40 20.00
CA LEU A 25 -1.59 -18.45 20.39
C LEU A 25 -0.92 -19.09 19.17
N GLU A 26 -1.68 -19.34 18.11
CA GLU A 26 -1.16 -19.85 16.84
C GLU A 26 -0.15 -18.87 16.22
N GLU A 27 -0.48 -17.57 16.18
CA GLU A 27 0.45 -16.53 15.73
C GLU A 27 1.72 -16.43 16.61
N ALA A 28 1.57 -16.57 17.93
CA ALA A 28 2.70 -16.57 18.85
C ALA A 28 3.60 -17.80 18.64
N HIS A 29 2.99 -18.97 18.47
CA HIS A 29 3.70 -20.22 18.19
C HIS A 29 4.45 -20.14 16.85
N GLN A 30 3.83 -19.59 15.82
CA GLN A 30 4.45 -19.41 14.51
C GLN A 30 5.64 -18.43 14.55
N LYS A 31 5.52 -17.32 15.29
CA LYS A 31 6.67 -16.43 15.54
C LYS A 31 7.81 -17.13 16.28
N LEU A 32 7.47 -17.98 17.25
CA LEU A 32 8.46 -18.72 18.03
C LEU A 32 9.21 -19.73 17.16
N SER A 33 8.52 -20.42 16.26
CA SER A 33 9.13 -21.39 15.33
C SER A 33 9.98 -20.71 14.25
N GLU A 34 9.67 -19.47 13.87
CA GLU A 34 10.54 -18.66 13.00
C GLU A 34 11.84 -18.23 13.72
N VAL A 35 11.79 -17.88 15.00
CA VAL A 35 12.97 -17.44 15.78
C VAL A 35 13.83 -18.64 16.23
N TYR A 36 13.20 -19.75 16.57
CA TYR A 36 13.86 -20.98 17.03
C TYR A 36 13.49 -22.15 16.11
N PRO A 37 14.15 -22.28 14.93
CA PRO A 37 13.89 -23.40 14.05
C PRO A 37 14.30 -24.72 14.73
N GLN A 38 13.34 -25.61 14.96
CA GLN A 38 13.60 -26.97 15.47
C GLN A 38 13.67 -27.95 14.30
N GLY A 39 14.79 -28.69 14.15
CA GLY A 39 14.97 -29.69 13.09
C GLY A 39 16.43 -29.92 12.68
N GLU A 40 16.64 -30.80 11.70
CA GLU A 40 17.97 -31.21 11.19
C GLU A 40 18.65 -30.12 10.33
N ASP A 41 17.86 -29.21 9.73
CA ASP A 41 18.33 -28.06 8.91
C ASP A 41 18.35 -26.72 9.68
N ALA A 42 18.50 -26.74 11.00
CA ALA A 42 18.32 -25.56 11.85
C ALA A 42 19.29 -24.41 11.52
N GLU A 43 20.55 -24.70 11.17
CA GLU A 43 21.56 -23.68 10.87
C GLU A 43 21.23 -22.89 9.61
N SER A 44 20.88 -23.56 8.51
CA SER A 44 20.51 -22.94 7.23
C SER A 44 19.28 -22.03 7.36
N ARG A 45 18.26 -22.49 8.11
CA ARG A 45 17.04 -21.71 8.36
C ARG A 45 17.32 -20.51 9.25
N TRP A 46 18.18 -20.65 10.25
CA TRP A 46 18.61 -19.54 11.11
C TRP A 46 19.39 -18.47 10.34
N ILE A 47 20.31 -18.86 9.45
CA ILE A 47 21.03 -17.90 8.59
C ILE A 47 20.05 -17.12 7.70
N MET A 48 19.07 -17.81 7.10
CA MET A 48 18.04 -17.16 6.28
C MET A 48 17.15 -16.19 7.08
N THR A 49 16.80 -16.52 8.33
CA THR A 49 15.99 -15.61 9.15
C THR A 49 16.77 -14.37 9.56
N VAL A 50 18.03 -14.52 9.98
CA VAL A 50 18.94 -13.41 10.30
C VAL A 50 19.16 -12.51 9.09
N LEU A 51 19.49 -13.07 7.92
CA LEU A 51 19.63 -12.32 6.68
C LEU A 51 18.34 -11.59 6.31
N GLY A 52 17.18 -12.24 6.50
CA GLY A 52 15.87 -11.65 6.29
C GLY A 52 15.59 -10.44 7.18
N TYR A 53 16.05 -10.43 8.44
CA TYR A 53 15.91 -9.28 9.33
C TYR A 53 16.77 -8.09 8.86
N TRP A 54 18.01 -8.33 8.46
CA TRP A 54 18.89 -7.30 7.88
C TRP A 54 18.31 -6.72 6.60
N LEU A 55 17.81 -7.57 5.69
CA LEU A 55 17.18 -7.14 4.45
C LEU A 55 15.92 -6.29 4.73
N LYS A 56 15.09 -6.69 5.69
CA LYS A 56 13.91 -5.91 6.10
C LYS A 56 14.29 -4.53 6.66
N LEU A 57 15.42 -4.43 7.37
CA LEU A 57 15.91 -3.16 7.92
C LEU A 57 16.34 -2.22 6.80
N VAL A 58 17.19 -2.70 5.87
CA VAL A 58 17.67 -1.90 4.73
C VAL A 58 16.49 -1.49 3.84
N LEU A 59 15.59 -2.42 3.52
CA LEU A 59 14.40 -2.14 2.73
C LEU A 59 13.50 -1.12 3.44
N GLY A 60 13.33 -1.23 4.77
CA GLY A 60 12.62 -0.25 5.57
C GLY A 60 13.17 1.17 5.38
N PHE A 61 14.48 1.35 5.56
CA PHE A 61 15.13 2.65 5.38
C PHE A 61 14.94 3.21 3.97
N VAL A 62 15.19 2.40 2.93
CA VAL A 62 15.01 2.81 1.53
C VAL A 62 13.57 3.25 1.27
N THR A 63 12.59 2.46 1.70
CA THR A 63 11.17 2.80 1.50
C THR A 63 10.74 4.06 2.24
N THR A 64 11.27 4.33 3.43
CA THR A 64 11.00 5.59 4.14
C THR A 64 11.53 6.80 3.37
N VAL A 65 12.76 6.72 2.86
CA VAL A 65 13.36 7.80 2.06
C VAL A 65 12.56 8.02 0.77
N THR A 66 12.22 6.96 0.04
CA THR A 66 11.40 7.07 -1.18
C THR A 66 10.01 7.64 -0.90
N SER A 67 9.38 7.27 0.23
CA SER A 67 8.09 7.83 0.63
C SER A 67 8.17 9.34 0.91
N PHE A 68 9.24 9.79 1.55
CA PHE A 68 9.45 11.22 1.82
C PHE A 68 9.64 12.00 0.51
N LEU A 69 10.49 11.50 -0.39
CA LEU A 69 10.70 12.09 -1.71
C LEU A 69 9.40 12.21 -2.51
N LEU A 70 8.52 11.20 -2.42
CA LEU A 70 7.23 11.20 -3.10
C LEU A 70 6.30 12.29 -2.56
N ILE A 71 6.21 12.45 -1.24
CA ILE A 71 5.39 13.50 -0.62
C ILE A 71 5.89 14.89 -1.03
N VAL A 72 7.22 15.10 -0.99
CA VAL A 72 7.83 16.36 -1.42
C VAL A 72 7.55 16.63 -2.90
N HIS A 73 7.69 15.62 -3.76
CA HIS A 73 7.39 15.74 -5.19
C HIS A 73 5.92 16.09 -5.46
N VAL A 74 4.97 15.45 -4.78
CA VAL A 74 3.53 15.78 -4.91
C VAL A 74 3.24 17.22 -4.49
N ILE A 75 3.80 17.67 -3.37
CA ILE A 75 3.55 19.01 -2.84
C ILE A 75 4.15 20.08 -3.77
N LEU A 76 5.39 19.89 -4.23
CA LEU A 76 6.09 20.89 -5.05
C LEU A 76 5.64 20.91 -6.51
N TYR A 77 5.28 19.76 -7.08
CA TYR A 77 4.98 19.63 -8.50
C TYR A 77 3.49 19.77 -8.82
N ILE A 78 2.60 19.30 -7.94
CA ILE A 78 1.16 19.25 -8.24
C ILE A 78 0.36 20.39 -7.57
N ILE A 79 0.75 20.84 -6.37
CA ILE A 79 -0.02 21.85 -5.61
C ILE A 79 0.36 23.30 -5.97
N ILE A 80 1.61 23.56 -6.38
CA ILE A 80 2.09 24.92 -6.65
C ILE A 80 2.17 25.16 -8.16
N ALA A 81 1.27 26.01 -8.68
CA ALA A 81 1.38 26.55 -10.04
C ALA A 81 2.01 27.96 -9.98
N PRO A 82 3.13 28.25 -10.67
CA PRO A 82 3.95 27.41 -11.56
C PRO A 82 4.91 26.47 -10.81
N PRO A 83 5.33 25.33 -11.42
CA PRO A 83 6.18 24.33 -10.77
C PRO A 83 7.56 24.93 -10.45
N GLN A 84 7.85 25.11 -9.15
CA GLN A 84 9.11 25.72 -8.69
C GLN A 84 10.29 24.74 -8.72
N ALA A 85 10.06 23.43 -8.59
CA ALA A 85 11.11 22.42 -8.62
C ALA A 85 10.61 21.04 -9.06
N GLU A 86 11.00 20.62 -10.27
CA GLU A 86 10.72 19.28 -10.81
C GLU A 86 11.81 18.29 -10.40
N PHE A 87 12.11 18.21 -9.10
CA PHE A 87 13.32 17.55 -8.59
C PHE A 87 13.50 16.11 -9.10
N LEU A 88 12.47 15.26 -8.98
CA LEU A 88 12.55 13.87 -9.44
C LEU A 88 12.58 13.74 -10.97
N ASN A 89 11.80 14.58 -11.68
CA ASN A 89 11.81 14.57 -13.15
C ASN A 89 13.19 14.95 -13.70
N LYS A 90 13.83 15.97 -13.13
CA LYS A 90 15.19 16.37 -13.52
C LYS A 90 16.22 15.27 -13.28
N ILE A 91 16.15 14.58 -12.14
CA ILE A 91 17.04 13.45 -11.86
C ILE A 91 16.88 12.36 -12.92
N PHE A 92 15.64 12.06 -13.37
CA PHE A 92 15.42 11.05 -14.39
C PHE A 92 15.91 11.48 -15.76
N VAL A 93 15.69 12.73 -16.15
CA VAL A 93 16.20 13.30 -17.42
C VAL A 93 17.74 13.34 -17.43
N ASP A 94 18.37 13.72 -16.32
CA ASP A 94 19.83 13.74 -16.20
C ASP A 94 20.43 12.33 -16.24
N LEU A 95 19.75 11.33 -15.66
CA LEU A 95 20.16 9.92 -15.76
C LEU A 95 20.03 9.37 -17.18
N ASP A 96 18.95 9.73 -17.88
CA ASP A 96 18.69 9.36 -19.27
C ASP A 96 19.79 9.92 -20.20
N GLY A 97 20.28 11.12 -19.91
CA GLY A 97 21.39 11.76 -20.62
C GLY A 97 22.75 11.04 -20.51
N VAL A 98 22.98 10.27 -19.45
CA VAL A 98 24.20 9.44 -19.31
C VAL A 98 24.03 8.09 -19.99
N PHE A 99 22.91 7.42 -19.73
CA PHE A 99 22.55 6.18 -20.39
C PHE A 99 21.04 5.95 -20.29
N PRO A 100 20.32 5.80 -21.43
CA PRO A 100 18.86 5.78 -21.39
C PRO A 100 18.23 4.67 -20.54
N LEU A 101 18.93 3.54 -20.38
CA LEU A 101 18.46 2.45 -19.55
C LEU A 101 18.37 2.84 -18.06
N PHE A 102 19.23 3.74 -17.57
CA PHE A 102 19.24 4.12 -16.16
C PHE A 102 18.04 5.01 -15.80
N GLY A 103 17.62 5.91 -16.70
CA GLY A 103 16.41 6.72 -16.53
C GLY A 103 15.18 5.83 -16.41
N VAL A 104 14.97 4.95 -17.40
CA VAL A 104 13.80 4.06 -17.44
C VAL A 104 13.81 3.04 -16.29
N ALA A 105 14.97 2.48 -15.93
CA ALA A 105 15.08 1.54 -14.82
C ALA A 105 14.75 2.20 -13.47
N SER A 106 15.23 3.42 -13.23
CA SER A 106 14.96 4.16 -11.99
C SER A 106 13.48 4.54 -11.89
N PHE A 107 12.87 4.98 -12.99
CA PHE A 107 11.43 5.23 -13.08
C PHE A 107 10.62 3.94 -12.80
N ALA A 108 11.01 2.81 -13.39
CA ALA A 108 10.35 1.53 -13.16
C ALA A 108 10.41 1.10 -11.69
N ILE A 109 11.58 1.24 -11.03
CA ILE A 109 11.73 0.94 -9.60
C ILE A 109 10.77 1.78 -8.75
N PHE A 110 10.60 3.07 -9.09
CA PHE A 110 9.67 3.95 -8.39
C PHE A 110 8.20 3.55 -8.58
N CYS A 111 7.80 3.19 -9.82
CA CYS A 111 6.47 2.68 -10.11
C CYS A 111 6.18 1.36 -9.39
N PHE A 112 7.14 0.42 -9.40
CA PHE A 112 7.02 -0.84 -8.66
C PHE A 112 6.92 -0.60 -7.14
N TYR A 113 7.66 0.38 -6.61
CA TYR A 113 7.54 0.78 -5.22
C TYR A 113 6.11 1.24 -4.87
N MET A 114 5.50 2.09 -5.71
CA MET A 114 4.12 2.56 -5.51
C MET A 114 3.08 1.44 -5.53
N VAL A 115 3.24 0.47 -6.43
CA VAL A 115 2.38 -0.72 -6.46
C VAL A 115 2.61 -1.56 -5.21
N ALA A 116 3.86 -1.76 -4.78
CA ALA A 116 4.19 -2.56 -3.61
C ALA A 116 3.64 -1.98 -2.30
N ILE A 117 3.66 -0.66 -2.10
CA ILE A 117 3.05 -0.03 -0.91
C ILE A 117 1.52 -0.17 -0.92
N THR A 118 0.89 -0.10 -2.09
CA THR A 118 -0.55 -0.27 -2.24
C THR A 118 -0.97 -1.71 -1.93
N VAL A 119 -0.25 -2.71 -2.44
CA VAL A 119 -0.46 -4.12 -2.13
C VAL A 119 -0.31 -4.39 -0.63
N LYS A 120 0.74 -3.87 0.01
CA LYS A 120 0.91 -3.97 1.47
C LYS A 120 -0.20 -3.26 2.25
N GLY A 121 -0.67 -2.12 1.75
CA GLY A 121 -1.82 -1.38 2.29
C GLY A 121 -3.08 -2.23 2.29
N CYS A 122 -3.46 -2.80 1.14
CA CYS A 122 -4.60 -3.69 1.00
C CYS A 122 -4.47 -4.95 1.87
N ALA A 123 -3.27 -5.51 2.01
CA ALA A 123 -3.04 -6.70 2.84
C ALA A 123 -3.20 -6.42 4.35
N LYS A 124 -2.81 -5.23 4.83
CA LYS A 124 -2.81 -4.85 6.25
C LYS A 124 -4.13 -4.22 6.69
N PHE A 125 -4.77 -3.44 5.82
CA PHE A 125 -5.92 -2.61 6.15
C PHE A 125 -7.22 -3.37 5.88
N GLY A 126 -7.84 -3.91 6.93
CA GLY A 126 -9.19 -4.51 6.85
C GLY A 126 -10.26 -3.45 7.12
N LEU A 127 -11.04 -3.11 6.10
CA LEU A 127 -12.20 -2.23 6.19
C LEU A 127 -13.50 -3.04 6.16
N ASN A 128 -14.41 -2.74 7.07
CA ASN A 128 -15.81 -3.13 6.92
C ASN A 128 -16.51 -2.05 6.09
N LEU A 129 -16.53 -2.22 4.77
CA LEU A 129 -17.37 -1.41 3.90
C LEU A 129 -18.81 -1.92 4.06
N LEU A 130 -19.81 -1.02 4.03
CA LEU A 130 -21.23 -1.29 4.32
C LEU A 130 -21.84 -2.54 3.66
N VAL A 131 -21.24 -3.09 2.60
CA VAL A 131 -21.69 -4.29 1.87
C VAL A 131 -20.63 -5.41 1.85
N ILE A 132 -19.34 -5.12 2.09
CA ILE A 132 -18.25 -6.10 1.94
C ILE A 132 -17.21 -5.94 3.05
N ASP A 133 -16.98 -7.03 3.78
CA ASP A 133 -15.93 -7.13 4.79
C ASP A 133 -14.57 -7.47 4.15
N VAL A 134 -13.68 -6.47 4.06
CA VAL A 134 -12.27 -6.67 3.71
C VAL A 134 -11.57 -7.30 4.91
N HIS A 135 -11.21 -8.58 4.78
CA HIS A 135 -10.46 -9.29 5.80
C HIS A 135 -8.95 -9.13 5.55
N PRO A 136 -8.15 -8.86 6.60
CA PRO A 136 -6.70 -8.77 6.45
C PRO A 136 -6.13 -10.12 5.98
N MET A 137 -5.21 -10.07 5.03
CA MET A 137 -4.64 -11.28 4.45
C MET A 137 -3.56 -11.86 5.36
N LYS A 138 -3.73 -13.13 5.74
CA LYS A 138 -2.72 -13.93 6.44
C LYS A 138 -2.11 -14.97 5.49
N PRO A 139 -0.78 -15.11 5.41
CA PRO A 139 -0.17 -16.20 4.66
C PRO A 139 -0.66 -17.54 5.20
N ASN A 140 -1.10 -18.44 4.32
CA ASN A 140 -1.61 -19.79 4.64
C ASN A 140 -2.86 -19.88 5.53
N GLY A 141 -3.57 -18.77 5.77
CA GLY A 141 -4.78 -18.74 6.62
C GLY A 141 -5.98 -18.01 6.03
N THR A 142 -5.89 -17.56 4.77
CA THR A 142 -6.97 -16.81 4.10
C THR A 142 -7.93 -17.72 3.35
N LEU A 143 -9.22 -17.49 3.57
CA LEU A 143 -10.29 -18.07 2.74
C LEU A 143 -10.14 -17.63 1.28
N MET A 144 -10.34 -18.54 0.32
CA MET A 144 -10.19 -18.26 -1.11
C MET A 144 -11.12 -17.14 -1.60
N SER A 145 -12.34 -17.05 -1.04
CA SER A 145 -13.29 -15.96 -1.35
C SER A 145 -12.75 -14.58 -0.92
N SER A 146 -12.22 -14.48 0.31
CA SER A 146 -11.59 -13.25 0.81
C SER A 146 -10.30 -12.90 0.08
N PHE A 147 -9.57 -13.92 -0.41
CA PHE A 147 -8.39 -13.70 -1.25
C PHE A 147 -8.77 -13.06 -2.60
N LEU A 148 -9.75 -13.62 -3.32
CA LEU A 148 -10.20 -13.08 -4.61
C LEU A 148 -10.72 -11.65 -4.49
N PHE A 149 -11.46 -11.34 -3.42
CA PHE A 149 -11.94 -9.97 -3.21
C PHE A 149 -10.81 -8.97 -2.97
N ASN A 150 -9.82 -9.31 -2.16
CA ASN A 150 -8.63 -8.45 -1.94
C ASN A 150 -7.82 -8.28 -3.24
N VAL A 151 -7.69 -9.33 -4.06
CA VAL A 151 -7.02 -9.23 -5.36
C VAL A 151 -7.77 -8.29 -6.30
N ALA A 152 -9.10 -8.33 -6.33
CA ALA A 152 -9.91 -7.39 -7.13
C ALA A 152 -9.70 -5.93 -6.68
N LEU A 153 -9.61 -5.67 -5.37
CA LEU A 153 -9.30 -4.35 -4.85
C LEU A 153 -7.89 -3.88 -5.23
N ILE A 154 -6.90 -4.78 -5.19
CA ILE A 154 -5.54 -4.48 -5.64
C ILE A 154 -5.58 -4.11 -7.14
N LEU A 155 -6.24 -4.90 -7.99
CA LEU A 155 -6.34 -4.60 -9.43
C LEU A 155 -7.00 -3.25 -9.70
N LEU A 156 -8.09 -2.91 -9.00
CA LEU A 156 -8.72 -1.59 -9.11
C LEU A 156 -7.78 -0.47 -8.64
N SER A 157 -7.05 -0.67 -7.55
CA SER A 157 -6.12 0.33 -7.01
C SER A 157 -4.94 0.61 -7.95
N THR A 158 -4.47 -0.38 -8.71
CA THR A 158 -3.35 -0.18 -9.64
C THR A 158 -3.65 0.83 -10.73
N GLN A 159 -4.92 0.95 -11.17
CA GLN A 159 -5.32 1.95 -12.16
C GLN A 159 -5.16 3.38 -11.63
N ALA A 160 -5.54 3.61 -10.37
CA ALA A 160 -5.34 4.90 -9.71
C ALA A 160 -3.84 5.24 -9.54
N VAL A 161 -3.01 4.23 -9.24
CA VAL A 161 -1.55 4.42 -9.14
C VAL A 161 -0.96 4.81 -10.50
N ILE A 162 -1.38 4.17 -11.60
CA ILE A 162 -0.91 4.51 -12.95
C ILE A 162 -1.29 5.94 -13.33
N GLN A 163 -2.54 6.34 -13.06
CA GLN A 163 -3.01 7.70 -13.31
C GLN A 163 -2.18 8.73 -12.52
N PHE A 164 -1.92 8.45 -11.24
CA PHE A 164 -1.07 9.31 -10.41
C PHE A 164 0.36 9.40 -10.95
N CYS A 165 0.96 8.29 -11.40
CA CYS A 165 2.29 8.30 -12.00
C CYS A 165 2.33 9.11 -13.30
N ALA A 166 1.30 9.02 -14.16
CA ALA A 166 1.23 9.80 -15.39
C ALA A 166 1.21 11.31 -15.09
N GLN A 167 0.41 11.73 -14.12
CA GLN A 167 0.31 13.14 -13.72
C GLN A 167 1.58 13.63 -12.99
N ALA A 168 2.14 12.84 -12.07
CA ALA A 168 3.30 13.23 -11.29
C ALA A 168 4.60 13.30 -12.11
N PHE A 169 4.72 12.49 -13.17
CA PHE A 169 5.92 12.41 -14.01
C PHE A 169 5.68 12.89 -15.44
N ALA A 170 4.74 13.83 -15.64
CA ALA A 170 4.31 14.29 -16.96
C ALA A 170 5.48 14.78 -17.85
N VAL A 171 6.48 15.46 -17.27
CA VAL A 171 7.66 15.97 -18.01
C VAL A 171 8.59 14.85 -18.46
N TYR A 172 8.80 13.82 -17.63
CA TYR A 172 9.64 12.68 -18.01
C TYR A 172 8.89 11.72 -18.96
N ALA A 173 7.57 11.58 -18.78
CA ALA A 173 6.73 10.65 -19.54
C ALA A 173 6.01 11.29 -20.75
N GLU A 174 6.37 12.52 -21.14
CA GLU A 174 5.66 13.31 -22.16
C GLU A 174 5.50 12.56 -23.49
N ALA A 175 6.53 11.80 -23.88
CA ALA A 175 6.55 11.03 -25.13
C ALA A 175 5.96 9.61 -25.01
N THR A 176 5.24 9.31 -23.93
CA THR A 176 4.65 7.98 -23.72
C THR A 176 3.16 7.93 -24.05
N GLU A 177 2.69 6.77 -24.53
CA GLU A 177 1.27 6.55 -24.80
C GLU A 177 0.39 6.69 -23.56
N VAL A 178 0.95 6.43 -22.37
CA VAL A 178 0.25 6.60 -21.10
C VAL A 178 -0.10 8.08 -20.89
N GLN A 179 0.83 9.00 -21.14
CA GLN A 179 0.56 10.43 -21.04
C GLN A 179 -0.42 10.91 -22.11
N ASN A 180 -0.35 10.36 -23.33
CA ASN A 180 -1.34 10.65 -24.37
C ASN A 180 -2.76 10.24 -23.98
N ILE A 181 -2.93 9.11 -23.30
CA ILE A 181 -4.24 8.66 -22.85
C ILE A 181 -4.74 9.52 -21.69
N PHE A 182 -3.94 9.69 -20.65
CA PHE A 182 -4.39 10.36 -19.42
C PHE A 182 -4.38 11.88 -19.50
N GLY A 183 -3.39 12.49 -20.15
CA GLY A 183 -3.28 13.96 -20.27
C GLY A 183 -4.03 14.56 -21.47
N ASN A 184 -4.08 13.88 -22.62
CA ASN A 184 -4.70 14.47 -23.82
C ASN A 184 -6.14 13.99 -24.06
N LYS A 185 -6.42 12.70 -23.88
CA LYS A 185 -7.73 12.11 -24.20
C LYS A 185 -8.71 12.18 -23.03
N ILE A 186 -8.28 11.87 -21.82
CA ILE A 186 -9.14 11.83 -20.63
C ILE A 186 -9.47 13.23 -20.10
N GLU A 187 -8.52 14.18 -20.13
CA GLU A 187 -8.78 15.56 -19.70
C GLU A 187 -9.75 16.31 -20.62
N ASN A 188 -9.87 15.91 -21.88
CA ASN A 188 -10.77 16.53 -22.85
C ASN A 188 -12.12 15.80 -23.01
N LEU A 189 -12.39 14.76 -22.22
CA LEU A 189 -13.69 14.09 -22.23
C LEU A 189 -14.77 14.96 -21.58
N TRP A 190 -15.88 15.14 -22.29
CA TRP A 190 -17.08 15.81 -21.80
C TRP A 190 -17.47 15.23 -20.43
N GLY A 191 -17.59 16.10 -19.41
CA GLY A 191 -18.02 15.74 -18.05
C GLY A 191 -16.89 15.40 -17.07
N LEU A 192 -15.88 14.62 -17.48
CA LEU A 192 -14.73 14.31 -16.61
C LEU A 192 -13.66 15.41 -16.59
N SER A 193 -13.58 16.24 -17.63
CA SER A 193 -12.61 17.34 -17.75
C SER A 193 -12.53 18.22 -16.50
N TYR A 194 -13.68 18.58 -15.90
CA TYR A 194 -13.73 19.43 -14.71
C TYR A 194 -13.05 18.80 -13.48
N LEU A 195 -13.14 17.48 -13.31
CA LEU A 195 -12.51 16.79 -12.18
C LEU A 195 -10.98 16.74 -12.30
N TYR A 196 -10.47 16.73 -13.53
CA TYR A 196 -9.04 16.70 -13.83
C TYR A 196 -8.41 18.09 -13.79
N HIS A 197 -9.08 19.10 -14.34
CA HIS A 197 -8.59 20.48 -14.32
C HIS A 197 -8.40 21.04 -12.90
N GLU A 198 -9.29 20.66 -11.97
CA GLU A 198 -9.25 21.09 -10.57
C GLU A 198 -8.43 20.14 -9.67
N ASN A 199 -7.73 19.15 -10.23
CA ASN A 199 -6.89 18.19 -9.48
C ASN A 199 -7.61 17.55 -8.26
N VAL A 200 -8.93 17.38 -8.34
CA VAL A 200 -9.78 16.95 -7.21
C VAL A 200 -9.33 15.61 -6.64
N PHE A 201 -8.89 14.70 -7.51
CA PHE A 201 -8.37 13.38 -7.12
C PHE A 201 -7.10 13.47 -6.28
N ILE A 202 -6.19 14.40 -6.59
CA ILE A 202 -4.96 14.59 -5.82
C ILE A 202 -5.29 15.19 -4.46
N TYR A 203 -6.20 16.16 -4.39
CA TYR A 203 -6.64 16.73 -3.11
C TYR A 203 -7.35 15.69 -2.22
N ALA A 204 -8.18 14.83 -2.80
CA ALA A 204 -8.82 13.73 -2.08
C ALA A 204 -7.78 12.74 -1.54
N PHE A 205 -6.78 12.37 -2.36
CA PHE A 205 -5.67 11.51 -1.93
C PHE A 205 -4.85 12.14 -0.81
N LEU A 206 -4.44 13.41 -0.97
CA LEU A 206 -3.67 14.14 0.03
C LEU A 206 -4.46 14.34 1.33
N GLY A 207 -5.78 14.54 1.23
CA GLY A 207 -6.68 14.62 2.38
C GLY A 207 -6.75 13.30 3.15
N VAL A 208 -6.88 12.16 2.47
CA VAL A 208 -6.88 10.83 3.11
C VAL A 208 -5.51 10.52 3.72
N VAL A 209 -4.41 10.86 3.04
CA VAL A 209 -3.04 10.74 3.58
C VAL A 209 -2.84 11.64 4.80
N GLY A 210 -3.32 12.88 4.74
CA GLY A 210 -3.30 13.82 5.87
C GLY A 210 -4.07 13.29 7.07
N MET A 211 -5.29 12.79 6.87
CA MET A 211 -6.07 12.16 7.94
C MET A 211 -5.38 10.91 8.50
N ALA A 212 -4.80 10.07 7.64
CA ALA A 212 -4.06 8.89 8.06
C ALA A 212 -2.84 9.29 8.92
N THR A 213 -1.98 10.19 8.45
CA THR A 213 -0.80 10.66 9.20
C THR A 213 -1.17 11.29 10.54
N LEU A 214 -2.26 12.08 10.60
CA LEU A 214 -2.81 12.62 11.85
C LEU A 214 -3.27 11.52 12.81
N SER A 215 -3.89 10.45 12.32
CA SER A 215 -4.31 9.31 13.16
C SER A 215 -3.15 8.48 13.72
N TYR A 216 -2.01 8.46 13.02
CA TYR A 216 -0.78 7.77 13.43
C TYR A 216 0.18 8.64 14.26
N LEU A 217 -0.02 9.96 14.31
CA LEU A 217 0.70 10.83 15.25
C LEU A 217 0.29 10.46 16.69
N PRO A 218 1.26 10.27 17.61
CA PRO A 218 1.02 9.75 18.96
C PRO A 218 0.11 10.64 19.84
N GLY A 219 -0.29 11.83 19.38
CA GLY A 219 -1.24 12.72 20.06
C GLY A 219 -2.73 12.41 19.80
N ALA A 220 -3.10 11.71 18.72
CA ALA A 220 -4.51 11.47 18.37
C ALA A 220 -5.04 10.09 18.78
N SER A 221 -4.16 9.14 19.11
CA SER A 221 -4.56 7.80 19.56
C SER A 221 -5.25 7.76 20.93
N CYS A 222 -5.36 8.90 21.63
CA CYS A 222 -6.07 9.00 22.90
C CYS A 222 -7.59 9.26 22.75
N VAL A 223 -8.10 9.60 21.56
CA VAL A 223 -9.51 9.99 21.37
C VAL A 223 -10.37 8.90 20.71
N VAL A 224 -9.79 7.96 19.95
CA VAL A 224 -10.56 6.93 19.19
C VAL A 224 -10.49 5.54 19.83
N ARG A 225 -10.21 5.46 21.13
CA ARG A 225 -10.46 4.27 21.97
C ARG A 225 -11.41 4.63 23.11
N LYS A 226 -12.69 4.76 22.78
CA LYS A 226 -13.80 4.53 23.71
C LYS A 226 -14.80 3.61 23.03
#